data_AF-A0A7S1G614-F1
#
_entry.id   AF-A0A7S1G614-F1
#
_cell.length_a   1.000
_cell.length_b   1.000
_cell.length_c   1.000
_cell.angle_alpha   90.00
_cell.angle_beta   90.00
_cell.angle_gamma   90.00
#
_symmetry.space_group_name_H-M   'P 1'
#
loop_
_entity.id
_entity.type
_entity.pdbx_description
1 polymer ?
#
loop_
_entity_poly.entity_id
_entity_poly.type
_entity_poly.pdbx_seq_one_letter_code
_entity_poly.pdbx_strand_id
1 'polypeptide(L)'
;APNNIRVGWAPTVHVGTACVGMRLDEMVSLLDKRTGKVLKERPDSVRARDAFIGRFKVFDGVDVCMEPFTECPMLGRFACFENGVVVAVGVVKKVVHGDERARQHRKPFPPDKIIRSGVRLADFKG
;
A
#
# COMPACT_ATOMS: atom_id res chain seq x y z
N ALA A 1 -22.42 5.98 -5.98
CA ALA A 1 -22.57 5.80 -4.51
C ALA A 1 -21.24 5.35 -3.94
N PRO A 2 -20.87 5.72 -2.70
CA PRO A 2 -19.56 5.43 -2.07
C PRO A 2 -19.27 3.93 -1.84
N ASN A 3 -20.04 3.06 -2.49
CA ASN A 3 -20.07 1.62 -2.31
C ASN A 3 -19.63 0.87 -3.57
N ASN A 4 -19.01 1.54 -4.56
CA ASN A 4 -18.54 0.88 -5.78
C ASN A 4 -17.12 1.32 -6.13
N ILE A 5 -16.17 0.41 -5.97
CA ILE A 5 -14.76 0.62 -6.29
C ILE A 5 -14.51 0.18 -7.73
N ARG A 6 -13.78 0.99 -8.50
CA ARG A 6 -13.42 0.76 -9.90
C ARG A 6 -11.94 1.01 -10.12
N VAL A 7 -11.41 0.55 -11.25
CA VAL A 7 -10.08 0.96 -11.72
C VAL A 7 -9.99 2.49 -11.75
N GLY A 8 -8.88 3.03 -11.27
CA GLY A 8 -8.67 4.46 -11.07
C GLY A 8 -9.06 4.96 -9.67
N TRP A 9 -9.71 4.15 -8.84
CA TRP A 9 -9.99 4.49 -7.44
C TRP A 9 -8.69 4.81 -6.68
N ALA A 10 -8.66 5.94 -5.97
CA ALA A 10 -7.45 6.48 -5.39
C ALA A 10 -7.63 6.84 -3.89
N PRO A 11 -7.66 5.85 -2.99
CA PRO A 11 -7.81 6.09 -1.57
C PRO A 11 -6.49 6.55 -0.91
N THR A 12 -6.63 7.06 0.31
CA THR A 12 -5.51 7.19 1.24
C THR A 12 -5.28 5.84 1.92
N VAL A 13 -4.07 5.29 1.81
CA VAL A 13 -3.69 3.99 2.36
C VAL A 13 -2.80 4.17 3.58
N HIS A 14 -3.22 3.56 4.69
CA HIS A 14 -2.45 3.48 5.92
C HIS A 14 -1.78 2.10 6.01
N VAL A 15 -0.46 2.07 6.13
CA VAL A 15 0.35 0.86 6.34
C VAL A 15 1.42 1.15 7.39
N GLY A 16 1.40 0.41 8.52
CA GLY A 16 2.25 0.75 9.66
C GLY A 16 2.06 2.21 10.09
N THR A 17 3.12 3.00 10.03
CA THR A 17 3.11 4.45 10.32
C THR A 17 2.96 5.33 9.07
N ALA A 18 3.00 4.74 7.88
CA ALA A 18 2.90 5.48 6.63
C ALA A 18 1.44 5.74 6.26
N CYS A 19 1.18 6.95 5.76
CA CYS A 19 -0.09 7.38 5.20
C CYS A 19 0.20 7.93 3.80
N VAL A 20 -0.24 7.22 2.76
CA VAL A 20 0.11 7.51 1.37
C VAL A 20 -1.10 7.37 0.45
N GLY A 21 -1.20 8.23 -0.56
CA GLY A 21 -2.16 8.03 -1.64
C GLY A 21 -1.70 6.90 -2.57
N MET A 22 -2.61 6.00 -2.93
CA MET A 22 -2.36 4.96 -3.93
C MET A 22 -3.52 4.88 -4.91
N ARG A 23 -3.26 4.49 -6.14
CA ARG A 23 -4.29 4.27 -7.18
C ARG A 23 -4.45 2.78 -7.44
N LEU A 24 -5.70 2.32 -7.50
CA LEU A 24 -6.05 1.00 -8.03
C LEU A 24 -5.86 1.02 -9.54
N ASP A 25 -4.79 0.39 -10.01
CA ASP A 25 -4.37 0.38 -11.40
C ASP A 25 -5.04 -0.76 -12.19
N GLU A 26 -5.20 -1.92 -11.55
CA GLU A 26 -5.82 -3.09 -12.16
C GLU A 26 -6.70 -3.82 -11.15
N MET A 27 -7.90 -4.21 -11.57
CA MET A 27 -8.71 -5.16 -10.81
C MET A 27 -8.42 -6.58 -11.33
N VAL A 28 -7.81 -7.41 -10.49
CA VAL A 28 -7.32 -8.74 -10.91
C VAL A 28 -8.45 -9.77 -10.83
N SER A 29 -9.12 -9.87 -9.68
CA SER A 29 -10.17 -10.86 -9.48
C SER A 29 -11.11 -10.50 -8.34
N LEU A 30 -12.39 -10.81 -8.49
CA LEU A 30 -13.36 -10.91 -7.40
C LEU A 30 -13.22 -12.27 -6.72
N LEU A 31 -13.25 -12.28 -5.39
CA LEU A 31 -13.07 -13.47 -4.56
C LEU A 31 -14.32 -13.75 -3.70
N ASP A 32 -14.57 -15.03 -3.47
CA ASP A 32 -15.46 -15.48 -2.40
C ASP A 32 -14.76 -15.30 -1.04
N LYS A 33 -15.39 -14.57 -0.14
CA LYS A 33 -14.82 -14.20 1.17
C LYS A 33 -14.52 -15.38 2.09
N ARG A 34 -15.28 -16.47 1.96
CA ARG A 34 -15.20 -17.61 2.87
C ARG A 34 -14.19 -18.64 2.38
N THR A 35 -14.12 -18.82 1.07
CA THR A 35 -13.33 -19.87 0.43
C THR A 35 -12.06 -19.36 -0.22
N GLY A 36 -11.96 -18.05 -0.50
CA GLY A 36 -10.84 -17.44 -1.21
C GLY A 36 -10.78 -17.80 -2.70
N LYS A 37 -11.80 -18.50 -3.23
CA LYS A 37 -11.86 -18.88 -4.65
C LYS A 37 -12.21 -17.67 -5.51
N VAL A 38 -11.65 -17.63 -6.72
CA VAL A 38 -11.99 -16.62 -7.72
C VAL A 38 -13.43 -16.84 -8.18
N LEU A 39 -14.25 -15.80 -8.05
CA LEU A 39 -15.62 -15.75 -8.56
C LEU A 39 -15.67 -15.18 -9.97
N LYS A 40 -14.86 -14.13 -10.22
CA LYS A 40 -14.78 -13.48 -11.52
C LYS A 40 -13.39 -12.91 -11.73
N GLU A 41 -12.80 -13.16 -12.89
CA GLU A 41 -11.56 -12.49 -13.32
C GLU A 41 -11.88 -11.12 -13.92
N ARG A 42 -11.02 -10.14 -13.64
CA ARG A 42 -11.13 -8.76 -14.15
C ARG A 42 -12.54 -8.17 -14.09
N PRO A 43 -13.13 -8.00 -12.89
CA PRO A 43 -14.40 -7.31 -12.75
C PRO A 43 -14.25 -5.82 -13.10
N ASP A 44 -15.30 -5.20 -13.65
CA ASP A 44 -15.31 -3.76 -13.93
C ASP A 44 -15.43 -2.93 -12.63
N SER A 45 -16.09 -3.49 -11.63
CA SER A 45 -16.33 -2.84 -10.35
C SER A 45 -16.64 -3.83 -9.24
N VAL A 46 -16.34 -3.47 -7.99
CA VAL A 46 -16.64 -4.25 -6.78
C VAL A 46 -17.44 -3.41 -5.80
N ARG A 47 -18.38 -4.05 -5.12
CA ARG A 47 -19.29 -3.36 -4.20
C ARG A 47 -18.80 -3.45 -2.76
N ALA A 48 -19.42 -2.64 -1.90
CA ALA A 48 -19.30 -2.81 -0.47
C ALA A 48 -19.56 -4.27 -0.09
N ARG A 49 -18.71 -4.82 0.78
CA ARG A 49 -18.71 -6.22 1.22
C ARG A 49 -18.30 -7.26 0.16
N ASP A 50 -17.76 -6.88 -0.98
CA ASP A 50 -17.04 -7.82 -1.83
C ASP A 50 -15.59 -8.00 -1.33
N ALA A 51 -14.94 -9.09 -1.73
CA ALA A 51 -13.50 -9.27 -1.58
C ALA A 51 -12.88 -9.36 -2.97
N PHE A 52 -11.72 -8.75 -3.17
CA PHE A 52 -11.06 -8.72 -4.46
C PHE A 52 -9.54 -8.66 -4.32
N ILE A 53 -8.85 -9.02 -5.40
CA ILE A 53 -7.43 -8.76 -5.59
C ILE A 53 -7.32 -7.59 -6.55
N GLY A 54 -6.58 -6.57 -6.14
CA GLY A 54 -6.28 -5.39 -6.94
C GLY A 54 -4.78 -5.12 -6.95
N ARG A 55 -4.29 -4.57 -8.06
CA ARG A 55 -2.93 -4.03 -8.16
C ARG A 55 -3.00 -2.54 -7.85
N PHE A 56 -2.34 -2.15 -6.78
CA PHE A 56 -2.21 -0.74 -6.42
C PHE A 56 -0.86 -0.21 -6.89
N LYS A 57 -0.88 1.01 -7.43
CA LYS A 57 0.31 1.77 -7.80
C LYS A 57 0.39 3.02 -6.92
N VAL A 58 1.59 3.27 -6.39
CA VAL A 58 1.89 4.51 -5.67
C VAL A 58 2.03 5.64 -6.68
N PHE A 59 1.65 6.87 -6.31
CA PHE A 59 1.84 8.03 -7.17
C PHE A 59 3.33 8.32 -7.40
N ASP A 60 3.64 8.87 -8.58
CA ASP A 60 5.01 9.18 -8.94
C ASP A 60 5.63 10.20 -7.95
N GLY A 61 6.87 9.95 -7.53
CA GLY A 61 7.56 10.78 -6.54
C GLY A 61 7.22 10.45 -5.07
N VAL A 62 6.37 9.47 -4.81
CA VAL A 62 6.09 8.95 -3.47
C VAL A 62 6.62 7.53 -3.35
N ASP A 63 7.36 7.25 -2.28
CA ASP A 63 7.84 5.92 -1.93
C ASP A 63 7.16 5.43 -0.65
N VAL A 64 6.87 4.14 -0.58
CA VAL A 64 6.31 3.49 0.61
C VAL A 64 6.96 2.13 0.80
N CYS A 65 7.26 1.80 2.06
CA CYS A 65 7.71 0.47 2.43
C CYS A 65 6.49 -0.41 2.72
N MET A 66 6.34 -1.49 1.95
CA MET A 66 5.33 -2.52 2.13
C MET A 66 5.99 -3.86 1.94
N GLU A 67 5.49 -4.88 2.62
CA GLU A 67 6.02 -6.24 2.52
C GLU A 67 4.87 -7.25 2.39
N PRO A 68 5.09 -8.41 1.77
CA PRO A 68 4.12 -9.49 1.79
C PRO A 68 3.72 -9.84 3.22
N PHE A 69 2.42 -10.04 3.45
CA PHE A 69 1.87 -10.34 4.77
C PHE A 69 2.52 -11.54 5.46
N THR A 70 2.90 -12.55 4.67
CA THR A 70 3.56 -13.77 5.14
C THR A 70 4.99 -13.54 5.61
N GLU A 71 5.65 -12.50 5.13
CA GLU A 71 7.04 -12.16 5.47
C GLU A 71 7.09 -11.16 6.62
N CYS A 72 6.31 -10.08 6.54
CA CYS A 72 6.19 -9.10 7.62
C CYS A 72 4.72 -8.73 7.84
N PRO A 73 4.03 -9.37 8.81
CA PRO A 73 2.62 -9.07 9.09
C PRO A 73 2.35 -7.62 9.49
N MET A 74 3.35 -6.91 10.03
CA MET A 74 3.23 -5.50 10.46
C MET A 74 3.20 -4.54 9.27
N LEU A 75 3.94 -4.83 8.20
CA LEU A 75 4.01 -4.01 6.98
C LEU A 75 3.13 -4.56 5.85
N GLY A 76 2.55 -5.74 6.03
CA GLY A 76 1.67 -6.38 5.06
C GLY A 76 0.18 -6.21 5.32
N ARG A 77 -0.24 -5.46 6.35
CA ARG A 77 -1.65 -5.09 6.58
C ARG A 77 -1.84 -3.61 6.25
N PHE A 78 -2.94 -3.28 5.58
CA PHE A 78 -3.26 -1.90 5.25
C PHE A 78 -4.77 -1.62 5.34
N ALA A 79 -5.08 -0.35 5.55
CA ALA A 79 -6.44 0.17 5.52
C ALA A 79 -6.55 1.31 4.50
N CYS A 80 -7.62 1.30 3.71
CA CYS A 80 -7.94 2.34 2.75
C CYS A 80 -9.00 3.26 3.35
N PHE A 81 -8.76 4.56 3.27
CA PHE A 81 -9.62 5.61 3.76
C PHE A 81 -10.09 6.50 2.61
N GLU A 82 -11.35 6.92 2.70
CA GLU A 82 -11.94 7.92 1.83
C GLU A 82 -12.84 8.81 2.70
N ASN A 83 -12.68 10.13 2.60
CA ASN A 83 -13.43 11.11 3.41
C ASN A 83 -13.43 10.83 4.93
N GLY A 84 -12.29 10.36 5.46
CA GLY A 84 -12.13 10.08 6.90
C GLY A 84 -12.75 8.76 7.38
N VAL A 85 -13.31 7.93 6.48
CA VAL A 85 -13.92 6.64 6.81
C VAL A 85 -13.13 5.50 6.19
N VAL A 86 -13.00 4.39 6.92
CA VAL A 86 -12.40 3.15 6.39
C VAL A 86 -13.36 2.53 5.38
N VAL A 87 -12.92 2.44 4.14
CA VAL A 87 -13.70 1.91 3.01
C VAL A 87 -13.28 0.48 2.63
N ALA A 88 -12.00 0.14 2.85
CA ALA A 88 -11.50 -1.22 2.65
C ALA A 88 -10.34 -1.54 3.61
N VAL A 89 -10.16 -2.81 3.91
CA VAL A 89 -8.99 -3.34 4.62
C VAL A 89 -8.41 -4.49 3.82
N GLY A 90 -7.10 -4.64 3.84
CA GLY A 90 -6.43 -5.60 2.98
C GLY A 90 -5.10 -6.10 3.53
N VAL A 91 -4.59 -7.12 2.87
CA VAL A 91 -3.26 -7.67 3.10
C VAL A 91 -2.45 -7.70 1.81
N VAL A 92 -1.17 -7.38 1.89
CA VAL A 92 -0.24 -7.38 0.77
C VAL A 92 0.10 -8.82 0.42
N LYS A 93 -0.13 -9.19 -0.84
CA LYS A 93 0.22 -10.52 -1.38
C LYS A 93 1.57 -10.53 -2.08
N LYS A 94 1.88 -9.46 -2.80
CA LYS A 94 3.11 -9.31 -3.58
C LYS A 94 3.44 -7.84 -3.71
N VAL A 95 4.73 -7.51 -3.60
CA VAL A 95 5.27 -6.18 -3.87
C VAL A 95 6.04 -6.24 -5.17
N VAL A 96 5.78 -5.29 -6.07
CA VAL A 96 6.51 -5.14 -7.32
C VAL A 96 7.25 -3.82 -7.26
N HIS A 97 8.56 -3.87 -7.38
CA HIS A 97 9.39 -2.68 -7.43
C HIS A 97 9.48 -2.18 -8.87
N GLY A 98 9.32 -0.87 -9.09
CA GLY A 98 9.69 -0.25 -10.36
C GLY A 98 11.18 -0.42 -10.61
N ASP A 99 11.55 -0.69 -11.85
CA ASP A 99 12.95 -0.93 -12.21
C ASP A 99 13.84 0.29 -11.85
N GLU A 100 15.03 -0.05 -11.35
CA GLU A 100 16.17 0.82 -10.96
C GLU A 100 16.19 1.44 -9.54
N ARG A 101 15.20 2.24 -9.09
CA ARG A 101 15.35 2.96 -7.79
C ARG A 101 15.33 2.07 -6.56
N ALA A 102 14.52 1.00 -6.56
CA ALA A 102 14.41 0.10 -5.42
C ALA A 102 15.66 -0.79 -5.23
N ARG A 103 16.43 -1.06 -6.30
CA ARG A 103 17.68 -1.84 -6.20
C ARG A 103 18.78 -1.08 -5.46
N GLN A 104 18.78 0.26 -5.51
CA GLN A 104 19.77 1.07 -4.78
C GLN A 104 19.59 1.02 -3.26
N HIS A 105 18.36 0.94 -2.75
CA HIS A 105 18.06 0.83 -1.31
C HIS A 105 18.12 -0.61 -0.76
N ARG A 106 18.25 -1.63 -1.61
CA ARG A 106 18.50 -3.02 -1.19
C ARG A 106 19.95 -3.30 -0.80
N LYS A 107 20.86 -2.32 -0.92
CA LYS A 107 22.15 -2.44 -0.22
C LYS A 107 21.84 -2.44 1.28
N PRO A 108 22.29 -3.46 2.05
CA PRO A 108 22.11 -3.45 3.49
C PRO A 108 22.61 -2.10 4.00
N PHE A 109 21.78 -1.42 4.78
CA PHE A 109 22.17 -0.17 5.39
C PHE A 109 23.44 -0.45 6.20
N PRO A 110 24.57 0.22 5.89
CA PRO A 110 25.83 -0.11 6.53
C PRO A 110 25.65 0.02 8.04
N PRO A 111 26.04 -0.99 8.85
CA PRO A 111 25.82 -0.98 10.29
C PRO A 111 26.53 0.21 10.99
N ASP A 112 27.51 0.82 10.31
CA ASP A 112 28.29 1.98 10.70
C ASP A 112 27.66 3.33 10.31
N LYS A 113 26.68 3.35 9.41
CA LYS A 113 25.94 4.58 9.09
C LYS A 113 24.79 4.67 10.07
N ILE A 114 24.87 5.55 11.07
CA ILE A 114 23.67 6.01 11.78
C ILE A 114 23.02 7.05 10.86
N ILE A 115 21.73 6.90 10.50
CA ILE A 115 20.96 8.05 10.01
C ILE A 115 20.79 8.97 11.23
N ARG A 116 21.79 9.82 11.48
CA ARG A 116 21.56 11.02 12.27
C ARG A 116 20.70 11.89 11.36
N SER A 117 19.38 11.73 11.43
CA SER A 117 18.48 12.80 11.02
C SER A 117 18.93 14.00 11.84
N GLY A 118 19.65 14.90 11.19
CA GLY A 118 20.22 16.07 11.84
C GLY A 118 19.10 16.99 12.27
N VAL A 119 18.54 16.76 13.45
CA VAL A 119 18.27 17.88 14.35
C VAL A 119 19.61 18.18 14.97
N ARG A 120 20.39 19.09 14.36
CA ARG A 120 21.50 19.70 15.07
C ARG A 120 20.87 20.55 16.15
N LEU A 121 21.12 20.20 17.41
CA LEU A 121 20.79 21.04 18.58
C LEU A 121 21.53 22.41 18.56
N ALA A 122 22.25 22.75 17.48
CA ALA A 122 23.05 23.95 17.33
C ALA A 122 22.31 25.13 16.67
N ASP A 123 21.06 24.98 16.24
CA ASP A 123 20.28 26.08 15.64
C ASP A 123 19.42 26.84 16.68
N PHE A 124 19.55 26.55 17.98
CA PHE A 124 19.09 27.45 19.04
C PHE A 124 20.17 28.50 19.33
N LYS A 125 20.11 29.62 18.60
CA LYS A 125 20.73 30.87 19.04
C LYS A 125 19.63 31.80 19.58
N GLY A 126 19.73 32.09 20.87
CA GLY A 126 19.28 33.33 21.53
C GLY A 126 17.79 33.60 21.52
#